data_AF-A0A353QXT5-F1
#
_entry.id   AF-A0A353QXT5-F1
#
_cell.length_a   1.000
_cell.length_b   1.000
_cell.length_c   1.000
_cell.angle_alpha   90.00
_cell.angle_beta   90.00
_cell.angle_gamma   90.00
#
_symmetry.space_group_name_H-M   'P 1'
#
loop_
_entity.id
_entity.type
_entity.pdbx_description
1 polymer ?
#
loop_
_entity_poly.entity_id
_entity_poly.type
_entity_poly.pdbx_seq_one_letter_code
_entity_poly.pdbx_strand_id
1 'polypeptide(L)'
;MQSAPTAEHGKKENQFKGAGEVLMYGICKYGKNLGFSDMTLYSTNNPFYNHLEMPKAPELGMCYYAFRKDSMNRFMEKTAEKYQIPNQD
;
A
#
# COMPACT_ATOMS: atom_id res chain seq x y z
N MET A 1 -3.09 -27.27 -39.13
CA MET A 1 -2.82 -26.16 -38.18
C MET A 1 -3.37 -26.59 -36.83
N GLN A 2 -2.52 -26.83 -35.84
CA GLN A 2 -2.96 -27.09 -34.46
C GLN A 2 -3.30 -25.74 -33.83
N SER A 3 -4.57 -25.54 -33.46
CA SER A 3 -5.02 -24.39 -32.68
C SER A 3 -4.35 -24.41 -31.31
N ALA A 4 -3.89 -23.26 -30.82
CA ALA A 4 -3.41 -23.13 -29.44
C ALA A 4 -4.50 -23.58 -28.47
N PRO A 5 -4.15 -24.25 -27.35
CA PRO A 5 -5.12 -24.63 -26.34
C PRO A 5 -5.82 -23.38 -25.81
N THR A 6 -7.15 -23.41 -25.79
CA THR A 6 -7.97 -22.40 -25.13
C THR A 6 -7.54 -22.34 -23.67
N ALA A 7 -6.90 -21.24 -23.28
CA ALA A 7 -6.65 -20.95 -21.88
C ALA A 7 -8.01 -20.84 -21.19
N GLU A 8 -8.38 -21.86 -20.41
CA GLU A 8 -9.51 -21.75 -19.51
C GLU A 8 -9.22 -20.59 -18.58
N HIS A 9 -9.97 -19.49 -18.75
CA HIS A 9 -10.08 -18.44 -17.74
C HIS A 9 -10.86 -18.99 -16.55
N GLY A 10 -10.21 -19.90 -15.80
CA GLY A 10 -10.61 -20.25 -14.45
C GLY A 10 -10.71 -18.95 -13.65
N LYS A 11 -11.89 -18.70 -13.09
CA LYS A 11 -12.21 -17.52 -12.28
C LYS A 11 -11.13 -17.32 -11.21
N LYS A 12 -10.19 -16.39 -11.42
CA LYS A 12 -9.25 -15.91 -10.41
C LYS A 12 -9.98 -14.93 -9.49
N GLU A 13 -10.91 -15.42 -8.69
CA GLU A 13 -11.54 -14.59 -7.66
C GLU A 13 -10.51 -14.29 -6.55
N ASN A 14 -10.11 -13.02 -6.44
CA ASN A 14 -9.60 -12.38 -5.23
C ASN A 14 -8.29 -12.84 -4.58
N GLN A 15 -7.38 -13.55 -5.24
CA GLN A 15 -6.12 -13.99 -4.61
C GLN A 15 -5.16 -12.86 -4.16
N PHE A 16 -5.38 -11.60 -4.55
CA PHE A 16 -4.45 -10.50 -4.29
C PHE A 16 -5.08 -9.29 -3.57
N LYS A 17 -6.32 -9.39 -3.10
CA LYS A 17 -6.96 -8.28 -2.37
C LYS A 17 -6.19 -7.99 -1.08
N GLY A 18 -5.76 -6.74 -0.90
CA GLY A 18 -5.02 -6.29 0.27
C GLY A 18 -3.50 -6.44 0.20
N ALA A 19 -2.94 -7.14 -0.80
CA ALA A 19 -1.48 -7.31 -0.92
C ALA A 19 -0.74 -5.96 -0.99
N GLY A 20 -1.33 -4.97 -1.68
CA GLY A 20 -0.79 -3.61 -1.72
C GLY A 20 -0.82 -2.88 -0.38
N GLU A 21 -1.88 -3.07 0.42
CA GLU A 21 -1.99 -2.46 1.76
C GLU A 21 -0.94 -3.05 2.71
N VAL A 22 -0.80 -4.38 2.70
CA VAL A 22 0.20 -5.10 3.52
C VAL A 22 1.63 -4.76 3.09
N LEU A 23 1.88 -4.62 1.78
CA LEU A 23 3.19 -4.18 1.27
C LEU A 23 3.52 -2.76 1.77
N MET A 24 2.57 -1.84 1.66
CA MET A 24 2.76 -0.46 2.16
C MET A 24 2.97 -0.42 3.67
N TYR A 25 2.28 -1.27 4.44
CA TYR A 25 2.55 -1.45 5.86
C TYR A 25 4.00 -1.88 6.12
N GLY A 26 4.49 -2.87 5.36
CA GLY A 26 5.88 -3.34 5.48
C GLY A 26 6.91 -2.25 5.20
N ILE A 27 6.67 -1.42 4.17
CA ILE A 27 7.53 -0.28 3.84
C ILE A 27 7.53 0.75 4.99
N CYS A 28 6.35 1.12 5.51
CA CYS A 28 6.23 2.03 6.66
C CYS A 28 6.94 1.48 7.90
N LYS A 29 6.75 0.19 8.22
CA LYS A 29 7.39 -0.48 9.36
C LYS A 29 8.91 -0.44 9.22
N TYR A 30 9.43 -0.77 8.04
CA TYR A 30 10.86 -0.72 7.77
C TYR A 30 11.43 0.70 7.94
N GLY A 31 10.77 1.71 7.35
CA GLY A 31 11.17 3.11 7.53
C GLY A 31 11.16 3.56 8.99
N LYS A 32 10.12 3.20 9.75
CA LYS A 32 10.02 3.51 11.19
C LYS A 32 11.13 2.85 12.00
N ASN A 33 11.49 1.61 11.69
CA ASN A 33 12.61 0.90 12.33
C ASN A 33 13.97 1.55 12.05
N LEU A 34 14.10 2.25 10.93
CA LEU A 34 15.28 3.07 10.61
C LEU A 34 15.23 4.48 11.21
N GLY A 35 14.17 4.82 11.96
CA GLY A 35 14.01 6.13 12.61
C GLY A 35 13.31 7.19 11.75
N PHE A 36 12.78 6.85 10.57
CA PHE A 36 11.99 7.79 9.78
C PHE A 36 10.57 7.92 10.32
N SER A 37 10.09 9.16 10.43
CA SER A 37 8.71 9.45 10.84
C SER A 37 7.75 9.65 9.67
N ASP A 38 8.30 9.97 8.50
CA ASP A 38 7.53 10.40 7.34
C ASP A 38 7.92 9.55 6.12
N MET A 39 6.93 9.27 5.26
CA MET A 39 7.14 8.62 3.98
C MET A 39 6.47 9.43 2.89
N THR A 40 7.22 9.74 1.84
CA THR A 40 6.73 10.43 0.64
C THR A 40 6.83 9.51 -0.56
N LEU A 41 5.86 9.56 -1.46
CA LEU A 41 5.94 8.91 -2.76
C LEU A 41 5.44 9.82 -3.87
N TYR A 42 6.00 9.60 -5.05
CA TYR A 42 5.54 10.18 -6.31
C TYR A 42 4.68 9.16 -7.04
N SER A 43 3.48 9.54 -7.46
CA SER A 43 2.57 8.66 -8.19
C SER A 43 1.60 9.42 -9.06
N THR A 44 1.32 8.86 -10.24
CA THR A 44 0.19 9.24 -11.10
C THR A 44 -1.06 8.37 -10.85
N ASN A 45 -0.93 7.30 -10.06
CA ASN A 45 -1.99 6.37 -9.69
C ASN A 45 -2.74 6.84 -8.45
N ASN A 46 -3.57 7.87 -8.62
CA ASN A 46 -4.31 8.51 -7.53
C ASN A 46 -5.28 7.58 -6.76
N PRO A 47 -6.00 6.63 -7.39
CA PRO A 47 -7.00 5.82 -6.68
C PRO A 47 -6.46 4.94 -5.55
N PHE A 48 -5.28 4.33 -5.73
CA PHE A 48 -4.71 3.44 -4.71
C PHE A 48 -4.29 4.20 -3.45
N TYR A 49 -3.56 5.30 -3.60
CA TYR A 49 -3.10 6.09 -2.46
C TYR A 49 -4.24 6.82 -1.74
N ASN A 50 -5.29 7.19 -2.48
CA ASN A 50 -6.53 7.66 -1.88
C ASN A 50 -7.20 6.55 -1.05
N HIS A 51 -7.19 5.29 -1.51
CA HIS A 51 -7.72 4.14 -0.76
C HIS A 51 -6.96 3.88 0.54
N LEU A 52 -5.64 4.11 0.55
CA LEU A 52 -4.82 4.05 1.78
C LEU A 52 -5.02 5.25 2.71
N GLU A 53 -5.91 6.18 2.36
CA GLU A 53 -6.09 7.47 3.04
C GLU A 53 -4.78 8.28 3.12
N MET A 54 -3.86 8.08 2.17
CA MET A 54 -2.60 8.80 2.13
C MET A 54 -2.84 10.24 1.63
N PRO A 55 -2.55 11.27 2.43
CA PRO A 55 -2.75 12.65 2.01
C PRO A 55 -1.88 13.02 0.81
N LYS A 56 -2.41 13.88 -0.07
CA LYS A 56 -1.60 14.57 -1.08
C LYS A 56 -0.63 15.53 -0.41
N ALA A 57 0.56 15.69 -0.99
CA ALA A 57 1.61 16.60 -0.56
C ALA A 57 1.93 17.62 -1.67
N PRO A 58 0.99 18.56 -1.97
CA PRO A 58 1.15 19.51 -3.06
C PRO A 58 2.37 20.42 -2.89
N GLU A 59 2.85 20.62 -1.66
CA GLU A 59 4.07 21.36 -1.35
C GLU A 59 5.34 20.72 -1.94
N LEU A 60 5.29 19.43 -2.30
CA LEU A 60 6.37 18.71 -2.97
C LEU A 60 6.14 18.59 -4.49
N GLY A 61 4.91 18.86 -4.96
CA GLY A 61 4.50 18.82 -6.37
C GLY A 61 3.16 18.12 -6.60
N MET A 62 2.59 18.25 -7.81
CA MET A 62 1.22 17.82 -8.11
C MET A 62 0.93 16.32 -7.94
N CYS A 63 1.95 15.47 -8.04
CA CYS A 63 1.82 14.01 -8.01
C CYS A 63 2.45 13.38 -6.75
N TYR A 64 2.65 14.17 -5.70
CA TYR A 64 3.20 13.68 -4.44
C TYR A 64 2.12 13.38 -3.41
N TYR A 65 2.37 12.31 -2.66
CA TYR A 65 1.59 11.85 -1.52
C TYR A 65 2.53 11.66 -0.33
N ALA A 66 2.08 12.00 0.88
CA ALA A 66 2.90 11.87 2.09
C ALA A 66 2.11 11.30 3.27
N PHE A 67 2.63 10.22 3.85
CA PHE A 67 2.33 9.84 5.21
C PHE A 67 3.26 10.64 6.12
N ARG A 68 2.72 11.68 6.76
CA ARG A 68 3.37 12.35 7.89
C ARG A 68 3.25 11.46 9.12
N LYS A 69 4.11 11.65 10.13
CA LYS A 69 4.13 10.85 11.38
C LYS A 69 2.77 10.30 11.84
N ASP A 70 1.79 11.18 12.05
CA ASP A 70 0.49 10.78 12.59
C ASP A 70 -0.36 9.99 11.60
N SER A 71 -0.33 10.33 10.30
CA SER A 71 -1.04 9.57 9.27
C SER A 71 -0.35 8.24 8.97
N MET A 72 0.99 8.19 9.04
CA MET A 72 1.75 6.95 8.94
C MET A 72 1.39 5.97 10.07
N ASN A 73 1.41 6.43 11.31
CA ASN A 73 1.06 5.61 12.47
C ASN A 73 -0.38 5.09 12.38
N ARG A 74 -1.34 5.98 12.06
CA ARG A 74 -2.75 5.59 11.89
C ARG A 74 -2.94 4.55 10.80
N PHE A 75 -2.28 4.72 9.65
CA PHE A 75 -2.31 3.75 8.57
C PHE A 75 -1.74 2.40 9.01
N MET A 76 -0.61 2.43 9.73
CA MET A 76 0.02 1.21 10.23
C MET A 76 -0.86 0.47 11.24
N GLU A 77 -1.45 1.18 12.20
CA GLU A 77 -2.36 0.63 13.21
C GLU A 77 -3.60 0.00 12.57
N LYS A 78 -4.29 0.75 11.70
CA LYS A 78 -5.46 0.25 10.96
C LYS A 78 -5.14 -0.99 10.13
N THR A 79 -3.99 -1.00 9.46
CA THR A 79 -3.59 -2.12 8.58
C THR A 79 -3.20 -3.35 9.40
N ALA A 80 -2.47 -3.16 10.51
CA ALA A 80 -2.13 -4.25 11.42
C ALA A 80 -3.38 -4.90 12.02
N GLU A 81 -4.36 -4.10 12.44
CA GLU A 81 -5.65 -4.58 12.95
C GLU A 81 -6.43 -5.34 11.88
N LYS A 82 -6.63 -4.73 10.70
CA LYS A 82 -7.40 -5.30 9.58
C LYS A 82 -6.87 -6.65 9.13
N TYR A 83 -5.54 -6.83 9.11
CA TYR A 83 -4.89 -8.04 8.63
C TYR A 83 -4.35 -8.95 9.75
N GLN A 84 -4.60 -8.60 11.02
CA GLN A 84 -4.12 -9.35 12.19
C GLN A 84 -2.60 -9.62 12.12
N ILE A 85 -1.83 -8.61 11.68
CA ILE A 85 -0.38 -8.73 11.54
C ILE A 85 0.23 -8.80 12.95
N PRO A 86 0.95 -9.89 13.30
CA PRO A 86 1.54 -10.01 14.62
C PRO A 86 2.58 -8.92 14.86
N ASN A 87 2.54 -8.30 16.04
CA ASN A 87 3.61 -7.45 16.52
C ASN A 87 4.86 -8.32 16.74
N GLN A 88 5.70 -8.41 15.71
CA GLN A 88 7.07 -8.86 15.87
C GLN A 88 7.87 -7.67 16.40
N ASP A 89 8.05 -7.68 17.71
CA ASP A 89 9.01 -6.88 18.47
C ASP A 89 10.45 -7.24 18.05
#